data_AF-A0A4R2BGX1-F1
#
_entry.id   AF-A0A4R2BGX1-F1
#
_cell.length_a   1.000
_cell.length_b   1.000
_cell.length_c   1.000
_cell.angle_alpha   90.00
_cell.angle_beta   90.00
_cell.angle_gamma   90.00
#
_symmetry.space_group_name_H-M   'P 1'
#
loop_
_entity.id
_entity.type
_entity.pdbx_description
1 polymer ?
#
loop_
_entity_poly.entity_id
_entity_poly.type
_entity_poly.pdbx_seq_one_letter_code
_entity_poly.pdbx_strand_id
1 'polypeptide(L)'
;MGGAIVCLIVLIPFFIFASVLSKGKGAFLLSGYNSMPAGKKSEIDEAALCKFIGKIMYGICLSLLLLAISEMMDHQVLLFIGLFLFLSFIVLALVYTNTGNRFKKQV
;
A
#
# COMPACT_ATOMS: atom_id res chain seq x y z
N MET A 1 7.60 3.62 23.94
CA MET A 1 8.62 3.59 22.87
C MET A 1 8.67 2.25 22.10
N GLY A 2 8.21 1.13 22.67
CA GLY A 2 8.25 -0.16 21.97
C GLY A 2 7.42 -0.20 20.69
N GLY A 3 6.24 0.42 20.66
CA GLY A 3 5.37 0.43 19.48
C GLY A 3 5.97 1.26 18.33
N ALA A 4 6.60 2.39 18.64
CA ALA A 4 7.28 3.24 17.68
C ALA A 4 8.42 2.49 16.99
N ILE A 5 9.22 1.73 17.75
CA ILE A 5 10.29 0.89 17.20
C ILE A 5 9.71 -0.16 16.24
N VAL A 6 8.62 -0.84 16.64
CA VAL A 6 7.94 -1.82 15.79
C VAL A 6 7.43 -1.16 14.50
N CYS A 7 6.78 0.01 14.59
CA CYS A 7 6.28 0.75 13.44
C CYS A 7 7.42 1.10 12.46
N LEU A 8 8.56 1.56 12.97
CA LEU A 8 9.72 1.91 12.15
C LEU A 8 10.37 0.69 11.49
N ILE A 9 10.47 -0.45 12.20
CA ILE A 9 10.98 -1.70 11.64
C ILE A 9 10.09 -2.19 10.51
N VAL A 10 8.76 -2.13 10.67
CA VAL A 10 7.78 -2.52 9.63
C VAL A 10 7.78 -1.53 8.47
N LEU A 11 8.03 -0.24 8.72
CA LEU A 11 8.06 0.79 7.68
C LEU A 11 9.14 0.53 6.63
N ILE A 12 10.32 0.04 7.03
CA ILE A 12 11.46 -0.17 6.12
C ILE A 12 11.09 -1.12 4.94
N PRO A 13 10.64 -2.36 5.15
CA PRO A 13 10.27 -3.25 4.06
C PRO A 13 9.06 -2.73 3.27
N PHE A 14 8.10 -2.06 3.91
CA PHE A 14 6.97 -1.44 3.22
C PHE A 14 7.42 -0.32 2.28
N PHE A 15 8.38 0.49 2.70
CA PHE A 15 8.94 1.57 1.88
C PHE A 15 9.74 1.03 0.69
N ILE A 16 10.54 -0.01 0.91
CA ILE A 16 11.25 -0.72 -0.17
C ILE A 16 10.23 -1.28 -1.17
N PHE A 17 9.18 -1.93 -0.66
CA PHE A 17 8.13 -2.50 -1.50
C PHE A 17 7.38 -1.43 -2.30
N ALA A 18 7.03 -0.30 -1.66
CA ALA A 18 6.43 0.86 -2.31
C ALA A 18 7.29 1.38 -3.46
N SER A 19 8.61 1.48 -3.25
CA SER A 19 9.57 1.97 -4.25
C SER A 19 9.67 1.03 -5.47
N VAL A 20 9.70 -0.29 -5.25
CA VAL A 20 9.71 -1.26 -6.34
C VAL A 20 8.43 -1.18 -7.16
N LEU A 21 7.27 -1.21 -6.50
CA LEU A 21 5.95 -1.13 -7.14
C LEU A 21 5.74 0.18 -7.91
N SER A 22 6.23 1.29 -7.38
CA SER A 22 6.10 2.61 -8.02
C SER A 22 6.83 2.74 -9.35
N LYS A 23 7.79 1.85 -9.63
CA LYS A 23 8.44 1.73 -10.95
C LYS A 23 7.60 0.93 -11.95
N GLY A 24 6.39 0.50 -11.58
CA GLY A 24 5.54 -0.36 -12.40
C GLY A 24 6.03 -1.81 -12.45
N LYS A 25 6.80 -2.26 -11.46
CA LYS A 25 7.42 -3.60 -11.40
C LYS A 25 7.00 -4.32 -10.13
N GLY A 26 7.13 -5.64 -10.11
CA GLY A 26 6.95 -6.43 -8.87
C GLY A 26 5.52 -6.91 -8.63
N ALA A 27 4.70 -7.03 -9.68
CA ALA A 27 3.34 -7.56 -9.53
C ALA A 27 3.29 -9.00 -8.99
N PHE A 28 4.37 -9.77 -9.15
CA PHE A 28 4.49 -11.11 -8.56
C PHE A 28 4.38 -11.11 -7.02
N LEU A 29 4.68 -9.97 -6.37
CA LEU A 29 4.54 -9.78 -4.93
C LEU A 29 3.08 -9.52 -4.51
N LEU A 30 2.20 -9.19 -5.46
CA LEU A 30 0.78 -8.99 -5.23
C LEU A 30 0.08 -10.34 -5.29
N SER A 31 -0.32 -10.89 -4.15
CA SER A 31 -0.94 -12.22 -4.06
C SER A 31 -2.14 -12.40 -5.00
N GLY A 32 -3.01 -11.40 -5.09
CA GLY A 32 -4.16 -11.41 -6.00
C GLY A 32 -3.77 -11.46 -7.48
N TYR A 33 -2.65 -10.83 -7.86
CA TYR A 33 -2.11 -10.98 -9.21
C TYR A 33 -1.43 -12.34 -9.37
N ASN A 34 -0.59 -12.75 -8.43
CA ASN A 34 0.17 -14.00 -8.51
C ASN A 34 -0.73 -15.24 -8.65
N SER A 35 -1.84 -15.29 -7.92
CA SER A 35 -2.84 -16.38 -7.97
C SER A 35 -3.78 -16.32 -9.19
N MET A 36 -3.71 -15.26 -10.00
CA MET A 36 -4.56 -15.10 -11.17
C MET A 36 -4.13 -16.04 -12.32
N PRO A 37 -5.08 -16.66 -13.07
CA PRO A 37 -4.76 -17.45 -14.25
C PRO A 37 -4.03 -16.64 -15.33
N ALA A 38 -3.13 -17.28 -16.08
CA ALA A 38 -2.30 -16.61 -17.08
C ALA A 38 -3.10 -15.80 -18.12
N GLY A 39 -4.22 -16.33 -18.62
CA GLY A 39 -5.08 -15.61 -19.57
C GLY A 39 -5.70 -14.33 -19.01
N LYS A 40 -6.02 -14.30 -17.71
CA LYS A 40 -6.51 -13.07 -17.06
C LYS A 40 -5.37 -12.09 -16.76
N LYS A 41 -4.16 -12.59 -16.42
CA LYS A 41 -2.98 -11.74 -16.23
C LYS A 41 -2.65 -10.93 -17.49
N SER A 42 -2.77 -11.51 -18.68
CA SER A 42 -2.48 -10.79 -19.94
C SER A 42 -3.40 -9.60 -20.19
N GLU A 43 -4.64 -9.63 -19.67
CA GLU A 43 -5.60 -8.54 -19.77
C GLU A 43 -5.31 -7.37 -18.79
N ILE A 44 -4.45 -7.57 -17.79
CA ILE A 44 -4.16 -6.56 -16.76
C ILE A 44 -2.99 -5.68 -17.18
N ASP A 45 -3.15 -4.37 -17.07
CA ASP A 45 -2.07 -3.40 -17.08
C ASP A 45 -1.28 -3.49 -15.76
N GLU A 46 -0.28 -4.37 -15.78
CA GLU A 46 0.59 -4.65 -14.65
C GLU A 46 1.29 -3.39 -14.13
N ALA A 47 1.72 -2.51 -15.03
CA ALA A 47 2.47 -1.31 -14.67
C ALA A 47 1.56 -0.31 -13.95
N ALA A 48 0.34 -0.10 -14.44
CA ALA A 48 -0.64 0.76 -13.79
C ALA A 48 -1.06 0.23 -12.42
N LEU A 49 -1.31 -1.09 -12.32
CA LEU A 49 -1.63 -1.75 -11.05
C LEU A 49 -0.50 -1.60 -10.04
N CYS A 50 0.74 -1.91 -10.41
CA CYS A 50 1.90 -1.77 -9.53
C CYS A 50 2.07 -0.32 -9.06
N LYS A 51 2.02 0.65 -9.98
CA LYS A 51 2.13 2.08 -9.62
C LYS A 51 1.06 2.51 -8.64
N PHE A 52 -0.17 2.03 -8.81
CA PHE A 52 -1.25 2.33 -7.88
C PHE A 52 -1.01 1.72 -6.50
N ILE A 53 -0.69 0.43 -6.40
CA ILE A 53 -0.40 -0.22 -5.11
C ILE A 53 0.84 0.42 -4.45
N GLY A 54 1.84 0.84 -5.23
CA GLY A 54 2.98 1.60 -4.72
C GLY A 54 2.58 2.91 -4.03
N LYS A 55 1.65 3.68 -4.61
CA LYS A 55 1.09 4.89 -3.99
C LYS A 55 0.34 4.59 -2.68
N ILE A 56 -0.48 3.53 -2.68
CA ILE A 56 -1.16 3.06 -1.46
C ILE A 56 -0.13 2.72 -0.37
N MET A 57 0.93 2.00 -0.76
CA MET A 57 1.98 1.57 0.17
C MET A 57 2.75 2.75 0.77
N TYR A 58 3.00 3.81 0.00
CA TYR A 58 3.53 5.06 0.55
C TYR A 58 2.57 5.73 1.55
N GLY A 59 1.26 5.71 1.26
CA GLY A 59 0.24 6.17 2.21
C GLY A 59 0.24 5.39 3.53
N ILE A 60 0.40 4.06 3.44
CA ILE A 60 0.57 3.20 4.61
C ILE A 60 1.87 3.54 5.37
N CYS A 61 3.00 3.76 4.67
CA CYS A 61 4.25 4.18 5.30
C CYS A 61 4.10 5.50 6.06
N LEU A 62 3.43 6.49 5.47
CA LEU A 62 3.12 7.76 6.14
C LEU A 62 2.27 7.53 7.40
N SER A 63 1.27 6.66 7.31
CA SER A 63 0.41 6.32 8.45
C SER A 63 1.20 5.67 9.59
N LEU A 64 2.11 4.73 9.28
CA LEU A 64 3.01 4.11 10.26
C LEU A 64 3.98 5.13 10.87
N LEU A 65 4.48 6.08 10.08
CA LEU A 65 5.34 7.15 10.58
C LEU A 65 4.59 8.05 11.57
N LEU A 66 3.34 8.42 11.26
CA LEU A 66 2.50 9.21 12.17
C LEU A 66 2.21 8.46 13.47
N LEU A 67 1.96 7.14 13.42
CA LEU A 67 1.80 6.31 14.61
C LEU A 67 3.08 6.30 15.46
N ALA A 68 4.26 6.12 14.83
CA ALA A 68 5.53 6.15 15.54
C ALA A 68 5.80 7.50 16.22
N ILE A 69 5.59 8.61 15.49
CA ILE A 69 5.75 9.97 16.03
C ILE A 69 4.75 10.22 17.17
N SER A 70 3.51 9.74 17.03
CA SER A 70 2.47 9.92 18.06
C SER A 70 2.85 9.28 19.39
N GLU A 71 3.47 8.09 19.37
CA GLU A 71 3.93 7.43 20.59
C GLU A 71 5.18 8.12 21.16
N MET A 72 6.09 8.59 20.31
CA MET A 72 7.29 9.31 20.77
C MET A 72 6.96 10.65 21.43
N MET A 73 5.88 11.30 20.98
CA MET A 73 5.43 12.61 21.49
C MET A 73 4.26 12.51 22.48
N ASP A 74 3.78 11.30 22.79
CA ASP A 74 2.58 11.04 23.58
C ASP A 74 1.33 11.82 23.09
N HIS A 75 1.17 11.94 21.77
CA HIS A 75 0.18 12.80 21.14
C HIS A 75 -1.02 12.02 20.59
N GLN A 76 -2.08 11.88 21.39
CA GLN A 76 -3.25 11.05 21.08
C GLN A 76 -3.98 11.42 19.76
N VAL A 77 -4.14 12.71 19.44
CA VAL A 77 -4.80 13.12 18.19
C VAL A 77 -4.02 12.62 16.97
N LEU A 78 -2.68 12.64 17.02
CA LEU A 78 -1.82 12.19 15.93
C LEU A 78 -1.93 10.68 15.73
N LEU A 79 -2.12 9.92 16.81
CA LEU A 79 -2.39 8.49 16.77
C LEU A 79 -3.68 8.20 16.00
N PHE A 80 -4.78 8.90 16.33
CA PHE A 80 -6.05 8.72 15.62
C PHE A 80 -5.97 9.13 14.15
N ILE A 81 -5.24 10.19 13.82
CA ILE A 81 -4.99 10.59 12.42
C ILE A 81 -4.24 9.47 11.68
N GLY A 82 -3.15 8.95 12.25
CA GLY A 82 -2.38 7.86 11.67
C GLY A 82 -3.22 6.61 11.45
N LEU A 83 -4.03 6.22 12.44
CA LEU A 83 -4.92 5.07 12.36
C LEU A 83 -6.01 5.25 11.29
N PHE A 84 -6.64 6.42 11.24
CA PHE A 84 -7.67 6.73 10.25
C PHE A 84 -7.12 6.73 8.83
N LEU A 85 -5.93 7.30 8.62
CA LEU A 85 -5.25 7.27 7.33
C LEU A 85 -4.89 5.85 6.91
N PHE A 86 -4.36 5.03 7.83
CA PHE A 86 -4.03 3.64 7.56
C PHE A 86 -5.24 2.85 7.05
N LEU A 87 -6.37 2.94 7.77
CA LEU A 87 -7.61 2.27 7.39
C LEU A 87 -8.17 2.81 6.06
N SER A 88 -8.11 4.13 5.86
CA SER A 88 -8.56 4.77 4.62
C SER A 88 -7.80 4.26 3.39
N PHE A 89 -6.47 4.12 3.48
CA PHE A 89 -5.68 3.58 2.37
C PHE A 89 -6.00 2.12 2.05
N ILE A 90 -6.29 1.29 3.07
CA ILE A 90 -6.73 -0.09 2.86
C ILE A 90 -8.08 -0.10 2.12
N VAL A 91 -9.07 0.67 2.60
CA VAL A 91 -10.39 0.75 1.96
C VAL A 91 -10.28 1.26 0.53
N LEU A 92 -9.49 2.32 0.30
CA LEU A 92 -9.26 2.88 -1.02
C LEU A 92 -8.65 1.83 -1.96
N ALA A 93 -7.65 1.08 -1.49
CA ALA A 93 -7.03 0.02 -2.28
C ALA A 93 -8.04 -1.06 -2.66
N LEU A 94 -8.83 -1.56 -1.70
CA LEU A 94 -9.85 -2.58 -1.93
C LEU A 94 -10.92 -2.10 -2.92
N VAL A 95 -11.49 -0.92 -2.71
CA VAL A 95 -12.54 -0.39 -3.60
C VAL A 95 -11.99 -0.11 -4.99
N TYR A 96 -10.83 0.55 -5.11
CA TYR A 96 -10.29 0.96 -6.41
C TYR A 96 -9.83 -0.23 -7.26
N THR A 97 -9.25 -1.26 -6.64
CA THR A 97 -8.79 -2.46 -7.36
C THR A 97 -9.91 -3.38 -7.80
N ASN A 98 -11.02 -3.42 -7.05
CA ASN A 98 -12.12 -4.34 -7.32
C ASN A 98 -13.29 -3.71 -8.09
N THR A 99 -13.29 -2.39 -8.34
CA THR A 99 -14.38 -1.71 -9.05
C THR A 99 -13.95 -1.15 -10.40
N GLY A 100 -14.86 -1.16 -11.37
CA GLY A 100 -14.72 -0.41 -12.63
C GLY A 100 -13.66 -0.93 -13.60
N ASN A 101 -13.15 -2.16 -13.42
CA ASN A 101 -12.13 -2.76 -14.32
C ASN A 101 -10.94 -1.84 -14.60
N ARG A 102 -10.54 -1.01 -13.63
CA ARG A 102 -9.63 0.13 -13.81
C ARG A 102 -8.22 -0.21 -14.31
N PHE A 103 -7.81 -1.47 -14.15
CA PHE A 103 -6.50 -1.96 -14.57
C PHE A 103 -6.58 -2.93 -15.75
N LYS A 104 -7.74 -3.07 -16.41
CA LYS A 104 -7.77 -3.79 -17.68
C LYS A 104 -7.10 -2.95 -18.76
N LYS A 105 -6.27 -3.59 -19.59
CA LYS A 105 -5.72 -2.96 -20.79
C LYS A 105 -6.87 -2.56 -21.70
N GLN A 106 -6.81 -1.34 -22.24
CA GLN A 106 -7.67 -0.95 -23.34
C GLN A 106 -7.06 -1.54 -24.61
N VAL A 107 -7.86 -2.35 -25.32
CA VAL A 107 -7.51 -2.93 -26.63
C VAL A 107 -7.80 -1.91 -27.71
#